data_AF-A0A522QRA0-F1
#
_entry.id   AF-A0A522QRA0-F1
#
_cell.length_a   1.000
_cell.length_b   1.000
_cell.length_c   1.000
_cell.angle_alpha   90.00
_cell.angle_beta   90.00
_cell.angle_gamma   90.00
#
_symmetry.space_group_name_H-M   'P 1'
#
loop_
_entity.id
_entity.type
_entity.pdbx_description
1 polymer ?
#
loop_
_entity_poly.entity_id
_entity_poly.type
_entity_poly.pdbx_seq_one_letter_code
_entity_poly.pdbx_strand_id
1 'polypeptide(L)'
;MIGVLVAADRICLVVAERMAADTLQHSQQLPRRPDVSIDGFPFLTQLAAERFGEIEVRLDDLVVGSGDRTVTLARVHLTLHDVHVFDTFHRATSRSGTATALITYAELSRVVGVPLSYAGSGRIVAQGSVTVAGESVRGTVSAAPTLSGTQLSFAQPQATVAGIGIPGADAALAALLARPIDLSSLPFGLHVDAIDTGAAGVSVTLSAANLSYRR
;
A
#
# COMPACT_ATOMS: atom_id res chain seq x y z
N MET A 1 -23.43 -7.35 -38.30
CA MET A 1 -23.63 -8.28 -37.16
C MET A 1 -22.47 -8.23 -36.17
N ILE A 2 -21.21 -8.24 -36.64
CA ILE A 2 -20.00 -8.20 -35.77
C ILE A 2 -20.02 -7.01 -34.78
N GLY A 3 -20.40 -5.81 -35.23
CA GLY A 3 -20.45 -4.63 -34.36
C GLY A 3 -21.42 -4.76 -33.17
N VAL A 4 -22.53 -5.49 -33.32
CA VAL A 4 -23.50 -5.70 -32.22
C VAL A 4 -22.92 -6.62 -31.15
N LEU A 5 -22.20 -7.67 -31.56
CA LEU A 5 -21.55 -8.59 -30.64
C LEU A 5 -20.41 -7.90 -29.87
N VAL A 6 -19.60 -7.09 -30.55
CA VAL A 6 -18.54 -6.29 -29.91
C VAL A 6 -19.15 -5.29 -28.92
N ALA A 7 -20.24 -4.62 -29.29
CA ALA A 7 -20.92 -3.69 -28.40
C ALA A 7 -21.50 -4.40 -27.16
N ALA A 8 -22.18 -5.53 -27.35
CA ALA A 8 -22.72 -6.34 -26.26
C ALA A 8 -21.60 -6.81 -25.31
N ASP A 9 -20.48 -7.29 -25.86
CA ASP A 9 -19.32 -7.73 -25.10
C ASP A 9 -18.76 -6.63 -24.19
N ARG A 10 -18.60 -5.41 -24.73
CA ARG A 10 -18.08 -4.27 -23.96
C ARG A 10 -19.07 -3.73 -22.93
N ILE A 11 -20.37 -3.78 -23.20
CA ILE A 11 -21.41 -3.42 -22.21
C ILE A 11 -21.37 -4.42 -21.05
N CYS A 12 -21.30 -5.72 -21.34
CA CYS A 12 -21.19 -6.74 -20.31
C CYS A 12 -19.94 -6.58 -19.45
N LEU A 13 -18.79 -6.25 -20.06
CA LEU A 13 -17.55 -5.96 -19.33
C LEU A 13 -17.73 -4.84 -18.31
N VAL A 14 -18.24 -3.67 -18.73
CA VAL A 14 -18.42 -2.51 -17.84
C VAL A 14 -19.38 -2.81 -16.68
N VAL A 15 -20.42 -3.61 -16.94
CA VAL A 15 -21.34 -4.05 -15.88
C VAL A 15 -20.64 -5.00 -14.90
N ALA A 16 -19.83 -5.94 -15.41
CA ALA A 16 -19.10 -6.89 -14.58
C ALA A 16 -18.04 -6.22 -13.71
N GLU A 17 -17.25 -5.30 -14.26
CA GLU A 17 -16.27 -4.48 -13.52
C GLU A 17 -16.95 -3.71 -12.39
N ARG A 18 -18.11 -3.12 -12.66
CA ARG A 18 -18.90 -2.44 -11.63
C ARG A 18 -19.34 -3.40 -10.53
N MET A 19 -19.96 -4.53 -10.88
CA MET A 19 -20.40 -5.51 -9.89
C MET A 19 -19.23 -6.08 -9.07
N ALA A 20 -18.08 -6.29 -9.69
CA ALA A 20 -16.85 -6.70 -9.01
C ALA A 20 -16.40 -5.63 -8.01
N ALA A 21 -16.34 -4.36 -8.41
CA ALA A 21 -15.99 -3.26 -7.51
C ALA A 21 -16.93 -3.15 -6.29
N ASP A 22 -18.25 -3.25 -6.50
CA ASP A 22 -19.25 -3.21 -5.42
C ASP A 22 -19.10 -4.41 -4.47
N THR A 23 -18.86 -5.59 -5.04
CA THR A 23 -18.60 -6.81 -4.27
C THR A 23 -17.32 -6.66 -3.45
N LEU A 24 -16.22 -6.19 -4.05
CA LEU A 24 -14.94 -5.97 -3.39
C LEU A 24 -15.05 -4.96 -2.25
N GLN A 25 -15.82 -3.89 -2.43
CA GLN A 25 -16.06 -2.90 -1.38
C GLN A 25 -16.67 -3.53 -0.12
N HIS A 26 -17.78 -4.27 -0.27
CA HIS A 26 -18.47 -4.86 0.87
C HIS A 26 -17.70 -6.02 1.49
N SER A 27 -17.10 -6.84 0.64
CA SER A 27 -16.38 -8.05 1.02
C SER A 27 -15.12 -7.81 1.83
N GLN A 28 -14.34 -6.82 1.41
CA GLN A 28 -13.08 -6.43 2.02
C GLN A 28 -13.26 -5.24 2.97
N GLN A 29 -14.50 -4.84 3.25
CA GLN A 29 -14.85 -3.73 4.15
C GLN A 29 -14.13 -2.42 3.79
N LEU A 30 -14.01 -2.15 2.49
CA LEU A 30 -13.29 -0.98 2.00
C LEU A 30 -14.10 0.29 2.29
N PRO A 31 -13.44 1.37 2.72
CA PRO A 31 -14.13 2.63 3.03
C PRO A 31 -14.75 3.26 1.77
N ARG A 32 -14.19 2.98 0.60
CA ARG A 32 -14.66 3.45 -0.70
C ARG A 32 -14.62 2.32 -1.72
N ARG A 33 -15.45 2.48 -2.75
CA ARG A 33 -15.49 1.57 -3.89
C ARG A 33 -14.15 1.59 -4.63
N PRO A 34 -13.50 0.44 -4.85
CA PRO A 34 -12.30 0.36 -5.68
C PRO A 34 -12.64 0.51 -7.17
N ASP A 35 -11.66 0.90 -7.97
CA ASP A 35 -11.74 0.79 -9.42
C ASP A 35 -11.25 -0.59 -9.85
N VAL A 36 -11.97 -1.25 -10.75
CA VAL A 36 -11.69 -2.62 -11.19
C VAL A 36 -11.68 -2.65 -12.71
N SER A 37 -10.60 -3.17 -13.30
CA SER A 37 -10.47 -3.42 -14.74
C SER A 37 -10.32 -4.92 -14.98
N ILE A 38 -11.10 -5.48 -15.91
CA ILE A 38 -10.96 -6.87 -16.32
C ILE A 38 -10.40 -6.89 -17.73
N ASP A 39 -9.19 -7.41 -17.86
CA ASP A 39 -8.48 -7.38 -19.13
C ASP A 39 -8.85 -8.56 -20.02
N GLY A 40 -8.65 -8.36 -21.33
CA GLY A 40 -8.85 -9.37 -22.36
C GLY A 40 -10.12 -9.20 -23.20
N PHE A 41 -10.05 -9.75 -24.41
CA PHE A 41 -11.10 -9.66 -25.42
C PHE A 41 -11.20 -10.97 -26.21
N PRO A 42 -12.41 -11.49 -26.48
CA PRO A 42 -13.71 -11.02 -25.96
C PRO A 42 -13.87 -11.26 -24.44
N PHE A 43 -14.65 -10.42 -23.76
CA PHE A 43 -14.96 -10.61 -22.34
C PHE A 43 -15.91 -11.79 -22.13
N LEU A 44 -16.94 -11.92 -22.98
CA LEU A 44 -17.96 -12.96 -22.85
C LEU A 44 -17.38 -14.37 -22.97
N THR A 45 -16.31 -14.55 -23.74
CA THR A 45 -15.59 -15.83 -23.82
C THR A 45 -14.87 -16.17 -22.52
N GLN A 46 -14.28 -15.18 -21.86
CA GLN A 46 -13.64 -15.36 -20.55
C GLN A 46 -14.68 -15.65 -19.46
N LEU A 47 -15.79 -14.91 -19.50
CA LEU A 47 -16.92 -15.12 -18.61
C LEU A 47 -17.51 -16.53 -18.73
N ALA A 48 -17.71 -17.01 -19.97
CA ALA A 48 -18.20 -18.37 -20.21
C ALA A 48 -17.21 -19.45 -19.77
N ALA A 49 -15.91 -19.15 -19.79
CA ALA A 49 -14.86 -20.02 -19.27
C ALA A 49 -14.65 -19.88 -17.75
N GLU A 50 -15.35 -18.94 -17.10
CA GLU A 50 -15.18 -18.56 -15.68
C GLU A 50 -13.73 -18.25 -15.30
N ARG A 51 -12.93 -17.80 -16.29
CA ARG A 51 -11.49 -17.61 -16.18
C ARG A 51 -11.08 -16.30 -16.83
N PHE A 52 -10.42 -15.47 -16.05
CA PHE A 52 -9.92 -14.16 -16.46
C PHE A 52 -8.40 -14.16 -16.42
N GLY A 53 -7.78 -13.65 -17.49
CA GLY A 53 -6.32 -13.60 -17.58
C GLY A 53 -5.72 -12.66 -16.54
N GLU A 54 -6.21 -11.43 -16.52
CA GLU A 54 -5.72 -10.37 -15.65
C GLU A 54 -6.86 -9.51 -15.13
N ILE A 55 -6.82 -9.18 -13.85
CA ILE A 55 -7.75 -8.24 -13.20
C ILE A 55 -6.93 -7.24 -12.40
N GLU A 56 -7.13 -5.95 -12.70
CA GLU A 56 -6.52 -4.86 -11.94
C GLU A 56 -7.53 -4.28 -10.95
N VAL A 57 -7.07 -3.99 -9.73
CA VAL A 57 -7.84 -3.34 -8.68
C VAL A 57 -7.05 -2.13 -8.19
N ARG A 58 -7.66 -0.95 -8.26
CA ARG A 58 -7.05 0.31 -7.79
C ARG A 58 -7.84 0.86 -6.61
N LEU A 59 -7.13 1.23 -5.55
CA LEU A 59 -7.69 1.83 -4.35
C LEU A 59 -6.87 3.04 -3.93
N ASP A 60 -7.57 4.06 -3.45
CA ASP A 60 -6.97 5.20 -2.79
C ASP A 60 -7.37 5.23 -1.32
N ASP A 61 -6.44 5.70 -0.49
CA ASP A 61 -6.57 5.87 0.96
C ASP A 61 -6.99 4.59 1.71
N LEU A 62 -6.25 3.50 1.49
CA LEU A 62 -6.45 2.25 2.22
C LEU A 62 -5.81 2.36 3.61
N VAL A 63 -6.63 2.36 4.66
CA VAL A 63 -6.17 2.42 6.04
C VAL A 63 -5.80 1.02 6.53
N VAL A 64 -4.58 0.86 7.06
CA VAL A 64 -4.05 -0.39 7.61
C VAL A 64 -3.41 -0.16 8.99
N GLY A 65 -3.09 -1.25 9.69
CA GLY A 65 -2.53 -1.22 11.03
C GLY A 65 -3.54 -1.58 12.12
N SER A 66 -3.16 -1.32 13.37
CA SER A 66 -3.90 -1.78 14.55
C SER A 66 -3.93 -0.73 15.66
N GLY A 67 -5.00 -0.76 16.47
CA GLY A 67 -5.18 0.13 17.62
C GLY A 67 -5.28 1.60 17.24
N ASP A 68 -4.48 2.43 17.92
CA ASP A 68 -4.44 3.88 17.77
C ASP A 68 -3.45 4.36 16.68
N ARG A 69 -2.69 3.44 16.07
CA ARG A 69 -1.59 3.76 15.16
C ARG A 69 -1.82 3.14 13.77
N THR A 70 -2.80 3.70 13.07
CA THR A 70 -3.11 3.34 11.68
C THR A 70 -2.34 4.19 10.68
N VAL A 71 -2.07 3.61 9.51
CA VAL A 71 -1.41 4.27 8.38
C VAL A 71 -2.23 4.12 7.11
N THR A 72 -2.24 5.16 6.29
CA THR A 72 -3.00 5.26 5.06
C THR A 72 -2.08 5.00 3.88
N LEU A 73 -2.38 3.95 3.13
CA LEU A 73 -1.74 3.59 1.89
C LEU A 73 -2.45 4.30 0.73
N ALA A 74 -1.73 5.18 0.04
CA ALA A 74 -2.20 5.85 -1.17
C ALA A 74 -1.84 5.02 -2.42
N ARG A 75 -2.61 5.19 -3.50
CA ARG A 75 -2.31 4.60 -4.82
C ARG A 75 -2.02 3.10 -4.75
N VAL A 76 -2.91 2.37 -4.09
CA VAL A 76 -2.82 0.91 -4.03
C VAL A 76 -3.25 0.38 -5.40
N HIS A 77 -2.36 -0.35 -6.05
CA HIS A 77 -2.62 -0.99 -7.34
C HIS A 77 -2.30 -2.46 -7.21
N LEU A 78 -3.31 -3.31 -7.38
CA LEU A 78 -3.23 -4.77 -7.30
C LEU A 78 -3.52 -5.35 -8.68
N THR A 79 -2.62 -6.17 -9.18
CA THR A 79 -2.78 -6.93 -10.42
C THR A 79 -2.88 -8.41 -10.07
N LEU A 80 -3.98 -9.05 -10.46
CA LEU A 80 -4.25 -10.47 -10.26
C LEU A 80 -4.11 -11.21 -11.58
N HIS A 81 -3.48 -12.37 -11.55
CA HIS A 81 -3.28 -13.22 -12.73
C HIS A 81 -3.98 -14.57 -12.56
N ASP A 82 -4.50 -15.09 -13.69
CA ASP A 82 -5.23 -16.36 -13.78
C ASP A 82 -6.34 -16.44 -12.71
N VAL A 83 -7.32 -15.55 -12.81
CA VAL A 83 -8.45 -15.49 -11.87
C VAL A 83 -9.54 -16.44 -12.31
N HIS A 84 -9.87 -17.38 -11.44
CA HIS A 84 -11.00 -18.29 -11.57
C HIS A 84 -12.14 -17.84 -10.67
N VAL A 85 -13.34 -17.74 -11.23
CA VAL A 85 -14.54 -17.38 -10.48
C VAL A 85 -15.44 -18.60 -10.38
N PHE A 86 -16.09 -18.79 -9.24
CA PHE A 86 -17.01 -19.90 -8.98
C PHE A 86 -18.34 -19.38 -8.44
N ASP A 87 -19.36 -20.23 -8.51
CA ASP A 87 -20.65 -20.01 -7.86
C ASP A 87 -21.28 -18.65 -8.25
N THR A 88 -21.25 -18.26 -9.52
CA THR A 88 -21.78 -16.95 -9.97
C THR A 88 -21.17 -15.75 -9.21
N PHE A 89 -19.83 -15.66 -9.18
CA PHE A 89 -19.10 -14.57 -8.49
C PHE A 89 -19.17 -14.60 -6.96
N HIS A 90 -19.67 -15.66 -6.34
CA HIS A 90 -19.63 -15.79 -4.88
C HIS A 90 -18.26 -16.23 -4.34
N ARG A 91 -17.39 -16.73 -5.22
CA ARG A 91 -15.99 -17.04 -4.89
C ARG A 91 -15.08 -16.70 -6.06
N ALA A 92 -13.89 -16.21 -5.77
CA ALA A 92 -12.83 -16.03 -6.77
C ALA A 92 -11.50 -16.49 -6.20
N THR A 93 -10.67 -17.09 -7.06
CA THR A 93 -9.30 -17.49 -6.75
C THR A 93 -8.33 -17.03 -7.82
N SER A 94 -7.22 -16.43 -7.43
CA SER A 94 -6.11 -16.10 -8.33
C SER A 94 -4.96 -17.08 -8.13
N ARG A 95 -4.20 -17.33 -9.20
CA ARG A 95 -2.93 -18.06 -9.10
C ARG A 95 -1.87 -17.22 -8.40
N SER A 96 -1.78 -15.95 -8.77
CA SER A 96 -0.86 -14.98 -8.19
C SER A 96 -1.46 -13.58 -8.24
N GLY A 97 -0.93 -12.71 -7.39
CA GLY A 97 -1.20 -11.28 -7.43
C GLY A 97 0.00 -10.50 -6.95
N THR A 98 0.22 -9.34 -7.55
CA THR A 98 1.23 -8.38 -7.13
C THR A 98 0.56 -7.05 -6.88
N ALA A 99 0.99 -6.34 -5.85
CA ALA A 99 0.49 -5.02 -5.55
C ALA A 99 1.60 -4.04 -5.19
N THR A 100 1.33 -2.78 -5.49
CA THR A 100 2.15 -1.66 -5.06
C THR A 100 1.29 -0.67 -4.30
N ALA A 101 1.84 -0.06 -3.26
CA ALA A 101 1.20 1.01 -2.52
C ALA A 101 2.22 2.09 -2.14
N LEU A 102 1.75 3.30 -1.82
CA LEU A 102 2.60 4.39 -1.35
C LEU A 102 2.17 4.86 0.03
N ILE A 103 3.11 4.92 0.98
CA ILE A 103 2.97 5.70 2.20
C ILE A 103 3.59 7.08 1.95
N THR A 104 2.76 8.12 1.93
CA THR A 104 3.23 9.49 1.69
C THR A 104 4.02 10.02 2.88
N TYR A 105 4.90 11.00 2.66
CA TYR A 105 5.57 11.69 3.76
C TYR A 105 4.61 12.44 4.68
N ALA A 106 3.52 12.99 4.13
CA ALA A 106 2.47 13.62 4.94
C ALA A 106 1.86 12.61 5.91
N GLU A 107 1.61 11.39 5.43
CA GLU A 107 1.06 10.32 6.25
C GLU A 107 2.06 9.81 7.30
N LEU A 108 3.31 9.56 6.91
CA LEU A 108 4.35 9.20 7.87
C LEU A 108 4.52 10.28 8.94
N SER A 109 4.46 11.56 8.55
CA SER A 109 4.55 12.69 9.49
C SER A 109 3.39 12.69 10.47
N ARG A 110 2.17 12.38 10.00
CA ARG A 110 0.97 12.27 10.85
C ARG A 110 1.10 11.14 11.87
N VAL A 111 1.57 9.96 11.43
CA VAL A 111 1.69 8.77 12.28
C VAL A 111 2.81 8.90 13.31
N VAL A 112 3.95 9.46 12.91
CA VAL A 112 5.11 9.66 13.79
C VAL A 112 4.94 10.89 14.68
N GLY A 113 4.23 11.92 14.21
CA GLY A 113 3.99 13.17 14.94
C GLY A 113 5.06 14.25 14.72
N VAL A 114 5.95 14.07 13.73
CA VAL A 114 6.97 15.06 13.34
C VAL A 114 7.04 15.17 11.82
N PRO A 115 7.40 16.34 11.26
CA PRO A 115 7.58 16.48 9.81
C PRO A 115 8.70 15.56 9.29
N LEU A 116 8.34 14.70 8.34
CA LEU A 116 9.24 13.80 7.63
C LEU A 116 9.32 14.18 6.15
N SER A 117 10.49 13.98 5.56
CA SER A 117 10.73 14.21 4.13
C SER A 117 11.83 13.29 3.61
N TYR A 118 12.01 13.24 2.30
CA TYR A 118 13.07 12.45 1.69
C TYR A 118 14.44 13.09 1.92
N ALA A 119 15.40 12.32 2.42
CA ALA A 119 16.77 12.77 2.66
C ALA A 119 17.72 12.43 1.50
N GLY A 120 17.25 11.72 0.47
CA GLY A 120 18.11 11.09 -0.52
C GLY A 120 18.63 9.72 -0.08
N SER A 121 19.17 8.96 -1.03
CA SER A 121 19.82 7.66 -0.80
C SER A 121 18.98 6.66 0.01
N GLY A 122 17.67 6.61 -0.23
CA GLY A 122 16.76 5.70 0.47
C GLY A 122 16.49 6.05 1.93
N ARG A 123 16.83 7.26 2.37
CA ARG A 123 16.66 7.72 3.75
C ARG A 123 15.56 8.77 3.86
N ILE A 124 14.97 8.85 5.04
CA ILE A 124 14.06 9.92 5.43
C ILE A 124 14.76 10.85 6.40
N VAL A 125 14.31 12.11 6.49
CA VAL A 125 14.81 13.08 7.46
C VAL A 125 13.65 13.69 8.25
N ALA A 126 13.81 13.70 9.57
CA ALA A 126 12.97 14.45 10.49
C ALA A 126 13.66 15.76 10.88
N GLN A 127 12.90 16.84 11.00
CA GLN A 127 13.38 18.10 11.54
C GLN A 127 12.81 18.30 12.95
N GLY A 128 13.67 18.64 13.90
CA GLY A 128 13.25 18.82 15.29
C GLY A 128 14.29 19.53 16.15
N SER A 129 13.90 19.86 17.38
CA SER A 129 14.83 20.36 18.37
C SER A 129 15.54 19.18 19.04
N VAL A 130 16.87 19.22 19.04
CA VAL A 130 17.74 18.25 19.72
C VAL A 130 18.39 18.95 20.90
N THR A 131 18.41 18.30 22.06
CA THR A 131 19.14 18.82 23.22
C THR A 131 20.59 18.38 23.14
N VAL A 132 21.51 19.34 23.09
CA VAL A 132 22.96 19.12 23.03
C VAL A 132 23.59 19.87 24.19
N ALA A 133 24.28 19.15 25.08
CA ALA A 133 24.92 19.73 26.27
C ALA A 133 23.98 20.59 27.16
N GLY A 134 22.68 20.27 27.19
CA GLY A 134 21.68 21.01 27.96
C GLY A 134 21.00 22.17 27.22
N GLU A 135 21.44 22.49 26.00
CA GLU A 135 20.83 23.53 25.16
C GLU A 135 19.98 22.92 24.04
N SER A 136 18.85 23.56 23.73
CA SER A 136 17.96 23.13 22.66
C SER A 136 18.37 23.76 21.33
N VAL A 137 18.80 22.95 20.37
CA VAL A 137 19.26 23.41 19.05
C VAL A 137 18.42 22.74 17.96
N ARG A 138 18.09 23.49 16.90
CA ARG A 138 17.42 22.89 15.73
C ARG A 138 18.40 21.97 15.00
N GLY A 139 18.00 20.71 14.86
CA GLY A 139 18.75 19.68 14.16
C GLY A 139 17.87 18.91 13.18
N THR A 140 18.53 18.08 12.40
CA THR A 140 17.87 17.09 11.56
C THR A 140 18.38 15.72 11.91
N VAL A 141 17.54 14.70 11.75
CA VAL A 141 17.99 13.32 11.89
C VAL A 141 17.49 12.54 10.71
N SER A 142 18.41 11.86 10.04
CA SER A 142 18.05 10.92 8.99
C SER A 142 17.95 9.50 9.52
N ALA A 143 17.05 8.70 8.95
CA ALA A 143 16.93 7.28 9.25
C ALA A 143 16.61 6.51 7.97
N ALA A 144 16.96 5.22 7.93
CA ALA A 144 16.59 4.32 6.85
C ALA A 144 15.31 3.57 7.23
N PRO A 145 14.21 3.68 6.46
CA PRO A 145 13.06 2.81 6.64
C PRO A 145 13.46 1.34 6.41
N THR A 146 13.03 0.46 7.29
CA THR A 146 13.29 -0.99 7.20
C THR A 146 12.04 -1.78 7.51
N LEU A 147 11.85 -2.91 6.83
CA LEU A 147 10.72 -3.81 7.06
C LEU A 147 11.18 -5.03 7.89
N SER A 148 10.42 -5.36 8.93
CA SER A 148 10.58 -6.60 9.71
C SER A 148 9.22 -7.28 9.86
N GLY A 149 8.95 -8.31 9.06
CA GLY A 149 7.60 -8.89 8.94
C GLY A 149 6.64 -7.85 8.37
N THR A 150 5.55 -7.53 9.09
CA THR A 150 4.60 -6.47 8.72
C THR A 150 4.95 -5.11 9.33
N GLN A 151 6.05 -5.01 10.08
CA GLN A 151 6.39 -3.81 10.83
C GLN A 151 7.39 -2.94 10.06
N LEU A 152 6.96 -1.74 9.70
CA LEU A 152 7.82 -0.68 9.21
C LEU A 152 8.50 0.01 10.39
N SER A 153 9.82 -0.12 10.46
CA SER A 153 10.68 0.52 11.46
C SER A 153 11.64 1.50 10.79
N PHE A 154 12.37 2.27 11.59
CA PHE A 154 13.41 3.16 11.09
C PHE A 154 14.73 2.86 11.79
N ALA A 155 15.75 2.52 11.00
CA ALA A 155 17.06 2.09 11.47
C ALA A 155 18.14 3.12 11.17
N GLN A 156 19.30 2.94 11.82
CA GLN A 156 20.53 3.71 11.59
C GLN A 156 20.30 5.23 11.71
N PRO A 157 19.79 5.75 12.83
CA PRO A 157 19.58 7.18 13.02
C PRO A 157 20.92 7.93 12.91
N GLN A 158 20.91 9.05 12.19
CA GLN A 158 22.06 9.94 12.03
C GLN A 158 21.62 11.38 12.27
N ALA A 159 22.04 11.93 13.40
CA ALA A 159 21.69 13.30 13.79
C ALA A 159 22.74 14.30 13.31
N THR A 160 22.29 15.43 12.78
CA THR A 160 23.13 16.55 12.36
C THR A 160 22.58 17.88 12.85
N VAL A 161 23.46 18.81 13.23
CA VAL A 161 23.14 20.21 13.53
C VAL A 161 24.07 21.07 12.70
N ALA A 162 23.51 21.99 11.92
CA ALA A 162 24.27 22.78 10.95
C ALA A 162 25.17 21.93 10.03
N GLY A 163 24.74 20.70 9.70
CA GLY A 163 25.49 19.75 8.87
C GLY A 163 26.60 18.97 9.60
N ILE A 164 26.81 19.20 10.90
CA ILE A 164 27.80 18.50 11.70
C ILE A 164 27.13 17.34 12.44
N GLY A 165 27.70 16.14 12.33
CA GLY A 165 27.20 14.94 13.01
C GLY A 165 27.32 15.09 14.52
N ILE A 166 26.25 14.79 15.25
CA ILE A 166 26.25 14.84 16.72
C ILE A 166 26.16 13.42 17.29
N PRO A 167 27.22 12.93 17.96
CA PRO A 167 27.17 11.68 18.73
C PRO A 167 26.17 11.78 19.88
N GLY A 168 25.28 10.79 20.06
CA GLY A 168 24.33 10.72 21.19
C GLY A 168 22.99 11.44 20.97
N ALA A 169 22.88 12.30 19.95
CA ALA A 169 21.64 12.97 19.55
C ALA A 169 20.62 12.03 18.87
N ASP A 170 21.07 10.84 18.52
CA ASP A 170 20.29 9.73 17.98
C ASP A 170 19.27 9.20 18.98
N ALA A 171 19.54 9.20 20.29
CA ALA A 171 18.68 8.55 21.28
C ALA A 171 17.26 9.16 21.39
N ALA A 172 17.14 10.49 21.39
CA ALA A 172 15.85 11.17 21.56
C ALA A 172 14.93 10.98 20.34
N LEU A 173 15.49 10.99 19.13
CA LEU A 173 14.69 10.74 17.92
C LEU A 173 14.54 9.24 17.61
N ALA A 174 15.53 8.42 17.95
CA ALA A 174 15.37 6.97 17.94
C ALA A 174 14.17 6.59 18.81
N ALA A 175 13.94 7.24 19.96
CA ALA A 175 12.74 7.02 20.76
C ALA A 175 11.42 7.41 20.05
N LEU A 176 11.42 8.48 19.23
CA LEU A 176 10.25 8.87 18.43
C LEU A 176 9.95 7.89 17.29
N LEU A 177 11.01 7.35 16.68
CA LEU A 177 10.93 6.37 15.60
C LEU A 177 10.92 4.91 16.09
N ALA A 178 11.10 4.67 17.39
CA ALA A 178 11.22 3.34 17.99
C ALA A 178 9.92 2.55 17.95
N ARG A 179 8.78 3.23 17.81
CA ARG A 179 7.48 2.56 17.68
C ARG A 179 7.25 2.17 16.22
N PRO A 180 7.34 0.88 15.88
CA PRO A 180 7.08 0.42 14.52
C PRO A 180 5.66 0.80 14.09
N ILE A 181 5.50 1.02 12.80
CA ILE A 181 4.20 1.16 12.16
C ILE A 181 3.80 -0.23 11.68
N ASP A 182 2.68 -0.74 12.18
CA ASP A 182 2.17 -2.04 11.76
C ASP A 182 1.41 -1.89 10.44
N LEU A 183 1.80 -2.68 9.44
CA LEU A 183 1.13 -2.81 8.16
C LEU A 183 0.23 -4.06 8.12
N SER A 184 -0.16 -4.58 9.29
CA SER A 184 -1.14 -5.67 9.41
C SER A 184 -2.54 -5.25 8.96
N SER A 185 -3.43 -6.24 8.88
CA SER A 185 -4.83 -6.06 8.48
C SER A 185 -5.02 -5.59 7.02
N LEU A 186 -4.07 -5.94 6.15
CA LEU A 186 -4.24 -5.71 4.73
C LEU A 186 -5.42 -6.53 4.17
N PRO A 187 -6.33 -5.91 3.40
CA PRO A 187 -7.38 -6.64 2.70
C PRO A 187 -6.77 -7.55 1.62
N PHE A 188 -7.60 -8.41 1.01
CA PHE A 188 -7.16 -9.29 -0.06
C PHE A 188 -6.04 -10.27 0.36
N GLY A 189 -5.86 -10.52 1.66
CA GLY A 189 -4.76 -11.37 2.15
C GLY A 189 -3.40 -10.93 1.63
N LEU A 190 -3.18 -9.63 1.43
CA LEU A 190 -1.91 -9.13 0.92
C LEU A 190 -0.81 -9.29 1.97
N HIS A 191 0.38 -9.65 1.48
CA HIS A 191 1.58 -9.77 2.26
C HIS A 191 2.59 -8.72 1.83
N VAL A 192 3.28 -8.11 2.81
CA VAL A 192 4.34 -7.14 2.54
C VAL A 192 5.61 -7.88 2.19
N ASP A 193 6.13 -7.64 0.98
CA ASP A 193 7.36 -8.27 0.51
C ASP A 193 8.56 -7.35 0.68
N ALA A 194 8.39 -6.08 0.33
CA ALA A 194 9.49 -5.11 0.32
C ALA A 194 9.00 -3.67 0.49
N ILE A 195 9.93 -2.80 0.86
CA ILE A 195 9.74 -1.36 0.85
C ILE A 195 10.89 -0.71 0.08
N ASP A 196 10.60 0.42 -0.55
CA ASP A 196 11.61 1.29 -1.15
C ASP A 196 11.27 2.75 -0.84
N THR A 197 12.30 3.56 -0.58
CA THR A 197 12.13 4.95 -0.12
C THR A 197 12.55 5.90 -1.21
N GLY A 198 11.59 6.68 -1.71
CA GLY A 198 11.80 7.64 -2.79
C GLY A 198 11.29 9.03 -2.47
N ALA A 199 11.37 9.92 -3.46
CA ALA A 199 10.96 11.32 -3.30
C ALA A 199 9.45 11.50 -3.02
N ALA A 200 8.62 10.57 -3.47
CA ALA A 200 7.17 10.63 -3.27
C ALA A 200 6.71 10.06 -1.90
N GLY A 201 7.57 9.30 -1.22
CA GLY A 201 7.24 8.56 0.00
C GLY A 201 7.93 7.20 0.04
N VAL A 202 7.40 6.30 0.87
CA VAL A 202 7.84 4.90 0.96
C VAL A 202 6.89 4.05 0.13
N SER A 203 7.37 3.51 -0.99
CA SER A 203 6.64 2.52 -1.76
C SER A 203 6.71 1.15 -1.10
N VAL A 204 5.61 0.42 -1.13
CA VAL A 204 5.46 -0.91 -0.54
C VAL A 204 5.11 -1.88 -1.65
N THR A 205 5.90 -2.92 -1.81
CA THR A 205 5.62 -4.05 -2.71
C THR A 205 4.94 -5.15 -1.91
N LEU A 206 3.86 -5.67 -2.47
CA LEU A 206 2.96 -6.61 -1.83
C LEU A 206 2.70 -7.79 -2.76
N SER A 207 2.43 -8.96 -2.19
CA SER A 207 1.99 -10.15 -2.92
C SER A 207 0.66 -10.67 -2.40
N ALA A 208 -0.13 -11.27 -3.29
CA ALA A 208 -1.31 -12.06 -2.94
C ALA A 208 -1.14 -13.47 -3.52
N ALA A 209 -1.44 -14.48 -2.72
CA ALA A 209 -1.53 -15.87 -3.18
C ALA A 209 -2.84 -16.47 -2.70
N ASN A 210 -3.55 -17.20 -3.58
CA ASN A 210 -4.80 -17.89 -3.25
C ASN A 210 -5.85 -16.97 -2.64
N LEU A 211 -6.12 -15.85 -3.30
CA LEU A 211 -7.26 -15.03 -2.93
C LEU A 211 -8.50 -15.91 -2.84
N SER A 212 -9.20 -15.86 -1.73
CA SER A 212 -10.50 -16.51 -1.60
C SER A 212 -11.35 -15.53 -0.85
N TYR A 213 -12.27 -14.89 -1.56
CA TYR A 213 -13.34 -14.17 -0.91
C TYR A 213 -14.63 -14.99 -1.00
N ARG A 214 -15.39 -14.99 0.09
CA ARG A 214 -16.68 -15.66 0.21
C ARG A 214 -17.68 -14.66 0.75
N ARG A 215 -18.80 -14.50 0.04
CA ARG A 215 -19.94 -13.73 0.52
C ARG A 215 -20.59 -14.37 1.75
#